data_AF-A0AAC9GGK2-F1
#
_entry.id   AF-A0AAC9GGK2-F1
#
_cell.length_a   1.000
_cell.length_b   1.000
_cell.length_c   1.000
_cell.angle_alpha   90.00
_cell.angle_beta   90.00
_cell.angle_gamma   90.00
#
_symmetry.space_group_name_H-M   'P 1'
#
loop_
_entity.id
_entity.type
_entity.pdbx_description
1 polymer ?
#
loop_
_entity_poly.entity_id
_entity_poly.type
_entity_poly.pdbx_seq_one_letter_code
_entity_poly.pdbx_strand_id
1 'polypeptide(L)'
;MTVNIGGHWVDKNKTNCVCKENNFYWSNKLTCDERKKVLEVCAKLWGEDKKKDKASELMAIMHLETGEKNMFKPYADNGADYSGLIQFSDASAKKLGTTRSALKKMTFIQQMDYVHDYFASKKEISNMVDLYLHV
;
A
#
# COMPACT_ATOMS: atom_id res chain seq x y z
N MET A 1 -24.16 19.09 -9.69
CA MET A 1 -23.80 20.53 -9.76
C MET A 1 -22.28 20.60 -9.91
N THR A 2 -21.71 21.34 -10.85
CA THR A 2 -20.25 21.49 -11.02
C THR A 2 -19.73 22.81 -10.42
N VAL A 3 -18.44 22.90 -10.08
CA VAL A 3 -17.69 24.13 -9.78
C VAL A 3 -16.56 24.29 -10.76
N ASN A 4 -16.27 25.52 -11.14
CA ASN A 4 -15.10 25.84 -11.96
C ASN A 4 -13.94 26.23 -11.04
N ILE A 5 -12.83 25.49 -11.11
CA ILE A 5 -11.58 25.82 -10.42
C ILE A 5 -10.50 25.95 -11.49
N GLY A 6 -9.99 27.17 -11.69
CA GLY A 6 -8.87 27.43 -12.60
C GLY A 6 -9.13 27.03 -14.06
N GLY A 7 -10.39 27.07 -14.52
CA GLY A 7 -10.76 26.71 -15.90
C GLY A 7 -11.23 25.26 -16.07
N HIS A 8 -11.22 24.43 -15.02
CA HIS A 8 -11.74 23.06 -15.06
C HIS A 8 -13.07 22.93 -14.30
N TRP A 9 -14.04 22.25 -14.93
CA TRP A 9 -15.33 21.93 -14.34
C TRP A 9 -15.23 20.64 -13.51
N VAL A 10 -15.47 20.75 -12.20
CA VAL A 10 -15.43 19.64 -11.25
C VAL A 10 -16.83 19.43 -10.67
N ASP A 11 -17.34 18.20 -10.71
CA ASP A 11 -18.63 17.86 -10.09
C ASP A 11 -18.61 18.01 -8.56
N LYS A 12 -19.46 18.89 -7.99
CA LYS A 12 -19.73 19.06 -6.55
C LYS A 12 -20.27 17.79 -5.87
N ASN A 13 -20.70 16.77 -6.63
CA ASN A 13 -21.06 15.47 -6.06
C ASN A 13 -19.86 14.52 -5.96
N LYS A 14 -18.74 14.84 -6.63
CA LYS A 14 -17.44 14.15 -6.51
C LYS A 14 -16.60 14.67 -5.34
N THR A 15 -17.06 15.72 -4.66
CA THR A 15 -16.49 16.26 -3.42
C THR A 15 -17.08 15.63 -2.16
N ASN A 16 -18.00 14.66 -2.26
CA ASN A 16 -18.27 13.78 -1.14
C ASN A 16 -16.99 12.98 -0.89
N CYS A 17 -16.35 13.24 0.24
CA CYS A 17 -15.02 12.77 0.58
C CYS A 17 -14.89 11.25 0.33
N VAL A 18 -14.32 10.86 -0.83
CA VAL A 18 -14.01 9.46 -1.20
C VAL A 18 -13.24 8.75 -0.09
N CYS A 19 -12.51 9.52 0.72
CA CYS A 19 -11.75 9.06 1.87
C CYS A 19 -12.66 8.46 2.97
N LYS A 20 -13.93 8.88 3.11
CA LYS A 20 -14.89 8.28 4.06
C LYS A 20 -15.31 6.87 3.64
N GLU A 21 -15.53 6.64 2.35
CA GLU A 21 -15.90 5.33 1.80
C GLU A 21 -14.70 4.36 1.77
N ASN A 22 -13.50 4.92 1.63
CA ASN A 22 -12.21 4.22 1.63
C ASN A 22 -11.54 4.15 3.02
N ASN A 23 -12.33 4.15 4.09
CA ASN A 23 -11.81 3.99 5.44
C ASN A 23 -11.56 2.51 5.79
N PHE A 24 -10.41 2.28 6.42
CA PHE A 24 -9.95 1.04 7.05
C PHE A 24 -8.95 1.41 8.17
N TYR A 25 -8.51 0.46 8.99
CA TYR A 25 -7.55 0.76 10.07
C TYR A 25 -6.25 1.34 9.50
N TRP A 26 -5.60 2.28 10.19
CA TRP A 26 -4.45 3.08 9.68
C TRP A 26 -4.71 4.04 8.51
N SER A 27 -5.87 4.00 7.85
CA SER A 27 -6.13 4.87 6.68
C SER A 27 -5.99 6.36 6.98
N ASN A 28 -6.18 6.81 8.23
CA ASN A 28 -5.97 8.20 8.65
C ASN A 28 -4.52 8.68 8.53
N LYS A 29 -3.55 7.78 8.35
CA LYS A 29 -2.14 8.10 8.07
C LYS A 29 -1.84 8.27 6.57
N LEU A 30 -2.80 7.94 5.72
CA LEU A 30 -2.69 7.98 4.26
C LEU A 30 -3.51 9.12 3.65
N THR A 31 -3.01 9.63 2.53
CA THR A 31 -3.78 10.45 1.58
C THR A 31 -4.90 9.64 0.94
N CYS A 32 -5.87 10.30 0.30
CA CYS A 32 -7.01 9.59 -0.29
C CYS A 32 -6.61 8.72 -1.49
N ASP A 33 -5.60 9.13 -2.26
CA ASP A 33 -5.06 8.35 -3.37
C ASP A 33 -4.30 7.12 -2.87
N GLU A 34 -3.51 7.24 -1.79
CA GLU A 34 -2.86 6.10 -1.16
C GLU A 34 -3.88 5.11 -0.59
N ARG A 35 -4.94 5.58 0.08
CA ARG A 35 -6.04 4.71 0.56
C ARG A 35 -6.68 3.94 -0.59
N LYS A 36 -6.97 4.63 -1.69
CA LYS A 36 -7.55 4.01 -2.89
C LYS A 36 -6.59 2.95 -3.44
N LYS A 37 -5.30 3.26 -3.50
CA LYS A 37 -4.28 2.33 -3.99
C LYS A 37 -4.19 1.07 -3.13
N VAL A 38 -4.19 1.21 -1.80
CA VAL A 38 -4.18 0.05 -0.89
C VAL A 38 -5.41 -0.83 -1.11
N LEU A 39 -6.61 -0.23 -1.16
CA LEU A 39 -7.85 -0.99 -1.40
C LEU A 39 -7.86 -1.67 -2.78
N GLU A 40 -7.35 -1.02 -3.81
CA GLU A 40 -7.21 -1.59 -5.16
C GLU A 40 -6.29 -2.82 -5.14
N VAL A 41 -5.11 -2.71 -4.51
CA VAL A 41 -4.17 -3.83 -4.39
C VAL A 41 -4.78 -4.98 -3.58
N CYS A 42 -5.41 -4.69 -2.45
CA CYS A 42 -6.04 -5.71 -1.62
C CYS A 42 -7.21 -6.40 -2.33
N ALA A 43 -8.00 -5.66 -3.12
CA ALA A 43 -9.08 -6.24 -3.91
C ALA A 43 -8.56 -7.18 -5.00
N LYS A 44 -7.49 -6.80 -5.69
CA LYS A 44 -6.83 -7.64 -6.72
C LYS A 44 -6.27 -8.94 -6.13
N LEU A 45 -5.67 -8.87 -4.94
CA LEU A 45 -5.04 -10.02 -4.31
C LEU A 45 -6.03 -10.96 -3.60
N TRP A 46 -7.03 -10.40 -2.92
CA TRP A 46 -7.84 -11.14 -1.94
C TRP A 46 -9.35 -10.98 -2.10
N GLY A 47 -9.81 -10.23 -3.10
CA GLY A 47 -11.22 -10.04 -3.40
C GLY A 47 -11.80 -8.73 -2.87
N GLU A 48 -12.84 -8.25 -3.56
CA GLU A 48 -13.55 -7.01 -3.23
C GLU A 48 -14.24 -7.04 -1.86
N ASP A 49 -14.70 -8.22 -1.43
CA ASP A 49 -15.36 -8.47 -0.15
C ASP A 49 -14.39 -8.32 1.03
N LYS A 50 -13.12 -8.72 0.86
CA LYS A 50 -12.11 -8.73 1.93
C LYS A 50 -11.17 -7.52 1.92
N LYS A 51 -11.25 -6.65 0.91
CA LYS A 51 -10.23 -5.61 0.67
C LYS A 51 -10.00 -4.67 1.85
N LYS A 52 -11.03 -4.33 2.65
CA LYS A 52 -10.89 -3.41 3.80
C LYS A 52 -10.20 -4.07 4.99
N ASP A 53 -10.53 -5.32 5.26
CA ASP A 53 -9.90 -6.10 6.32
C ASP A 53 -8.43 -6.36 5.96
N LYS A 54 -8.18 -6.81 4.72
CA LYS A 54 -6.83 -7.02 4.20
C LYS A 54 -6.01 -5.74 4.12
N ALA A 55 -6.63 -4.59 3.81
CA ALA A 55 -5.95 -3.30 3.86
C ALA A 55 -5.53 -2.94 5.29
N SER A 56 -6.37 -3.23 6.28
CA SER A 56 -6.06 -3.02 7.70
C SER A 56 -4.90 -3.91 8.15
N GLU A 57 -4.92 -5.20 7.79
CA GLU A 57 -3.87 -6.18 8.06
C GLU A 57 -2.54 -5.80 7.39
N LEU A 58 -2.56 -5.51 6.09
CA LEU A 58 -1.38 -5.12 5.32
C LEU A 58 -0.73 -3.87 5.88
N MET A 59 -1.53 -2.86 6.25
CA MET A 59 -1.01 -1.65 6.88
C MET A 59 -0.47 -1.91 8.28
N ALA A 60 -1.08 -2.80 9.08
CA ALA A 60 -0.50 -3.17 10.37
C ALA A 60 0.90 -3.79 10.20
N ILE A 61 1.07 -4.64 9.18
CA ILE A 61 2.37 -5.23 8.86
C ILE A 61 3.35 -4.17 8.37
N MET A 62 2.96 -3.30 7.43
CA MET A 62 3.82 -2.19 6.99
C MET A 62 4.23 -1.29 8.16
N HIS A 63 3.39 -1.15 9.18
CA HIS A 63 3.75 -0.40 10.39
C HIS A 63 4.87 -1.10 11.17
N LEU A 64 4.74 -2.41 11.39
CA LEU A 64 5.79 -3.21 12.04
C LEU A 64 7.11 -3.13 11.26
N GLU A 65 7.02 -3.26 9.94
CA GLU A 65 8.17 -3.28 9.03
C GLU A 65 8.87 -1.92 8.87
N THR A 66 8.12 -0.81 8.91
CA THR A 66 8.69 0.53 8.71
C THR A 66 9.01 1.27 10.02
N GLY A 67 8.37 0.87 11.12
CA GLY A 67 8.54 1.45 12.45
C GLY A 67 8.06 2.90 12.58
N GLU A 68 7.83 3.35 13.82
CA GLU A 68 7.22 4.67 14.11
C GLU A 68 7.91 5.86 13.42
N LYS A 69 9.24 5.83 13.30
CA LYS A 69 10.03 6.93 12.71
C LYS A 69 9.83 7.09 11.21
N ASN A 70 9.64 5.97 10.49
CA ASN A 70 9.53 5.95 9.03
C ASN A 70 8.18 5.40 8.58
N MET A 71 7.14 5.73 9.34
CA MET A 71 5.83 5.12 9.18
C MET A 71 5.27 5.23 7.77
N PHE A 72 5.06 4.06 7.15
CA PHE A 72 4.58 3.88 5.78
C PHE A 72 5.44 4.60 4.73
N LYS A 73 6.74 4.76 5.00
CA LYS A 73 7.66 5.40 4.05
C LYS A 73 8.26 4.35 3.11
N PRO A 74 8.17 4.55 1.79
CA PRO A 74 8.71 3.60 0.81
C PRO A 74 10.25 3.52 0.83
N TYR A 75 10.92 4.47 1.50
CA TYR A 75 12.36 4.47 1.70
C TYR A 75 12.81 3.88 3.05
N ALA A 76 11.87 3.40 3.88
CA ALA A 76 12.21 2.81 5.17
C ALA A 76 13.22 1.67 4.98
N ASP A 77 14.23 1.63 5.82
CA ASP A 77 15.39 0.77 5.69
C ASP A 77 15.86 0.43 7.09
N ASN A 78 16.09 -0.85 7.35
CA ASN A 78 16.56 -1.33 8.65
C ASN A 78 18.08 -1.18 8.84
N GLY A 79 18.78 -0.57 7.89
CA GLY A 79 20.24 -0.42 7.90
C GLY A 79 20.97 -1.73 7.55
N ALA A 80 20.24 -2.75 7.13
CA ALA A 80 20.74 -4.08 6.79
C ALA A 80 20.16 -4.52 5.43
N ASP A 81 19.58 -5.72 5.36
CA ASP A 81 19.28 -6.42 4.10
C ASP A 81 17.87 -6.19 3.56
N TYR A 82 17.10 -5.25 4.14
CA TYR A 82 15.70 -5.04 3.76
C TYR A 82 15.30 -3.57 3.62
N SER A 83 14.37 -3.27 2.70
CA SER A 83 13.93 -1.89 2.44
C SER A 83 12.51 -1.81 1.86
N GLY A 84 11.81 -0.70 2.12
CA GLY A 84 10.48 -0.42 1.59
C GLY A 84 9.34 -0.77 2.54
N LEU A 85 8.12 -0.61 2.04
CA LEU A 85 6.87 -0.72 2.78
C LEU A 85 6.70 -2.08 3.47
N ILE A 86 7.15 -3.15 2.82
CA ILE A 86 7.12 -4.52 3.34
C ILE A 86 8.52 -5.10 3.55
N GLN A 87 9.54 -4.23 3.68
CA GLN A 87 10.94 -4.63 3.87
C GLN A 87 11.38 -5.68 2.84
N PHE A 88 11.40 -5.33 1.55
CA PHE A 88 11.89 -6.23 0.49
C PHE A 88 13.38 -6.54 0.67
N SER A 89 13.74 -7.82 0.59
CA SER A 89 15.15 -8.25 0.44
C SER A 89 15.68 -8.01 -0.97
N ASP A 90 17.01 -8.07 -1.15
CA ASP A 90 17.63 -8.01 -2.49
C ASP A 90 17.16 -9.13 -3.41
N ALA A 91 16.95 -10.34 -2.88
CA ALA A 91 16.45 -11.47 -3.66
C ALA A 91 15.01 -11.24 -4.14
N SER A 92 14.14 -10.71 -3.26
CA SER A 92 12.76 -10.38 -3.61
C SER A 92 12.71 -9.24 -4.63
N ALA A 93 13.48 -8.16 -4.42
CA ALA A 93 13.57 -7.04 -5.36
C ALA A 93 14.04 -7.50 -6.75
N LYS A 94 15.06 -8.37 -6.81
CA LYS A 94 15.57 -8.93 -8.07
C LYS A 94 14.53 -9.80 -8.78
N LYS A 95 13.78 -10.64 -8.06
CA LYS A 95 12.70 -11.45 -8.65
C LYS A 95 11.59 -10.60 -9.27
N LEU A 96 11.35 -9.41 -8.71
CA LEU A 96 10.41 -8.42 -9.23
C LEU A 96 11.01 -7.50 -10.31
N GLY A 97 12.22 -7.81 -10.81
CA GLY A 97 12.88 -7.04 -11.88
C GLY A 97 13.34 -5.65 -11.45
N THR A 98 13.58 -5.43 -10.16
CA THR A 98 14.02 -4.14 -9.60
C THR A 98 15.20 -4.31 -8.63
N THR A 99 15.55 -3.25 -7.90
CA THR A 99 16.54 -3.25 -6.83
C THR A 99 16.00 -2.53 -5.60
N ARG A 100 16.52 -2.82 -4.39
CA ARG A 100 16.17 -2.06 -3.18
C ARG A 100 16.45 -0.57 -3.34
N SER A 101 17.55 -0.21 -3.99
CA SER A 101 17.88 1.19 -4.28
C SER A 101 16.85 1.89 -5.16
N ALA A 102 16.25 1.18 -6.12
CA ALA A 102 15.17 1.72 -6.94
C ALA A 102 13.86 1.79 -6.15
N LEU A 103 13.52 0.74 -5.38
CA LEU A 103 12.35 0.71 -4.50
C LEU A 103 12.34 1.92 -3.55
N LYS A 104 13.47 2.25 -2.90
CA LYS A 104 13.57 3.40 -1.99
C LYS A 104 13.31 4.76 -2.64
N LYS A 105 13.44 4.87 -3.97
CA LYS A 105 13.18 6.10 -4.72
C LYS A 105 11.72 6.21 -5.19
N MET A 106 10.93 5.17 -5.02
CA MET A 106 9.53 5.16 -5.42
C MET A 106 8.67 5.95 -4.44
N THR A 107 7.55 6.45 -4.96
CA THR A 107 6.43 6.90 -4.14
C THR A 107 5.75 5.69 -3.47
N PHE A 108 4.93 5.95 -2.44
CA PHE A 108 4.10 4.92 -1.81
C PHE A 108 3.25 4.17 -2.86
N ILE A 109 2.57 4.92 -3.73
CA ILE A 109 1.67 4.37 -4.75
C ILE A 109 2.42 3.47 -5.74
N GLN A 110 3.61 3.89 -6.19
CA GLN A 110 4.44 3.08 -7.08
C GLN A 110 4.93 1.80 -6.38
N GLN A 111 5.36 1.91 -5.12
CA GLN A 111 5.86 0.75 -4.40
C GLN A 111 4.75 -0.25 -4.06
N MET A 112 3.50 0.21 -3.94
CA MET A 112 2.33 -0.67 -3.80
C MET A 112 2.11 -1.61 -5.00
N ASP A 113 2.56 -1.25 -6.20
CA ASP A 113 2.56 -2.18 -7.34
C ASP A 113 3.52 -3.35 -7.12
N TYR A 114 4.70 -3.09 -6.53
CA TYR A 114 5.64 -4.14 -6.16
C TYR A 114 5.16 -4.98 -4.98
N VAL A 115 4.40 -4.38 -4.06
CA VAL A 115 3.72 -5.11 -2.97
C VAL A 115 2.69 -6.07 -3.57
N HIS A 116 1.89 -5.61 -4.53
CA HIS A 116 0.97 -6.47 -5.27
C HIS A 116 1.71 -7.65 -5.91
N ASP A 117 2.72 -7.37 -6.72
CA ASP A 117 3.43 -8.41 -7.48
C ASP A 117 4.15 -9.41 -6.57
N TYR A 118 4.66 -8.94 -5.42
CA TYR A 118 5.26 -9.80 -4.40
C TYR A 118 4.27 -10.81 -3.82
N PHE A 119 3.07 -10.36 -3.47
CA PHE A 119 2.04 -11.22 -2.87
C PHE A 119 1.26 -12.04 -3.89
N ALA A 120 1.13 -11.56 -5.14
CA ALA A 120 0.45 -12.26 -6.22
C ALA A 120 1.08 -13.63 -6.55
N SER A 121 2.38 -13.80 -6.28
CA SER A 121 3.06 -15.07 -6.49
C SER A 121 3.01 -16.01 -5.27
N LYS A 122 2.36 -15.62 -4.17
CA LYS A 122 2.30 -16.40 -2.93
C LYS A 122 1.05 -17.28 -2.93
N LYS A 123 1.19 -18.50 -2.45
CA LYS A 123 0.05 -19.39 -2.25
C LYS A 123 -0.46 -19.21 -0.82
N GLU A 124 -1.78 -19.23 -0.68
CA GLU A 124 -2.48 -19.35 0.62
C GLU A 124 -2.15 -18.29 1.66
N ILE A 125 -2.60 -17.05 1.42
CA ILE A 125 -2.69 -16.01 2.46
C ILE A 125 -4.13 -15.96 2.96
N SER A 126 -4.45 -16.77 3.97
CA SER A 126 -5.83 -16.90 4.48
C SER A 126 -6.12 -15.89 5.58
N ASN A 127 -5.14 -15.62 6.45
CA ASN A 127 -5.29 -14.80 7.64
C ASN A 127 -4.09 -13.84 7.80
N MET A 128 -4.12 -12.99 8.85
CA MET A 128 -3.08 -12.01 9.12
C MET A 128 -1.72 -12.63 9.46
N VAL A 129 -1.69 -13.80 10.11
CA VAL A 129 -0.45 -14.50 10.47
C VAL A 129 0.25 -15.00 9.21
N ASP A 130 -0.49 -15.60 8.27
CA ASP A 130 0.08 -16.03 6.98
C ASP A 130 0.68 -14.84 6.21
N LEU A 131 -0.02 -13.70 6.24
CA LEU A 131 0.46 -12.47 5.60
C LEU A 131 1.76 -11.97 6.23
N TYR A 132 1.86 -12.00 7.57
CA TYR A 132 3.05 -11.57 8.30
C TYR A 132 4.25 -12.50 8.08
N LEU A 133 4.04 -13.82 7.99
CA LEU A 133 5.13 -14.77 7.75
C LEU A 133 5.79 -14.66 6.35
N HIS A 134 5.23 -13.82 5.48
CA HIS A 134 5.77 -13.54 4.15
C HIS A 134 6.60 -12.26 4.07
N VAL A 135 6.60 -11.41 5.09
CA VAL A 135 7.41 -10.18 5.11
C VAL A 135 8.68 -10.35 5.92
#